data_AF-A0A1I4NCK4-F1
#
_entry.id   AF-A0A1I4NCK4-F1
#
_cell.length_a   1.000
_cell.length_b   1.000
_cell.length_c   1.000
_cell.angle_alpha   90.00
_cell.angle_beta   90.00
_cell.angle_gamma   90.00
#
_symmetry.space_group_name_H-M   'P 1'
#
loop_
_entity.id
_entity.type
_entity.pdbx_description
1 polymer ?
#
loop_
_entity_poly.entity_id
_entity_poly.type
_entity_poly.pdbx_seq_one_letter_code
_entity_poly.pdbx_strand_id
1 'polypeptide(L)'
;MNVRHYLQYALAMALAYGAVLLLPLFVDYAFDTNTEVMTVVWLNIGLGVMQVKRIPFPTPDRHRIDVRGGLKVLWWALFWPSYLRRR
;
A
#
# COMPACT_ATOMS: atom_id res chain seq x y z
N MET A 1 13.81 16.43 12.68
CA MET A 1 13.42 15.48 11.60
C MET A 1 13.05 16.29 10.37
N ASN A 2 13.77 16.12 9.26
CA ASN A 2 13.64 16.98 8.07
C ASN A 2 12.33 16.70 7.32
N VAL A 3 11.41 17.65 7.32
CA VAL A 3 10.08 17.65 6.66
C VAL A 3 10.12 17.12 5.22
N ARG A 4 11.22 17.38 4.51
CA ARG A 4 11.50 16.86 3.16
C ARG A 4 11.39 15.34 3.02
N HIS A 5 11.81 14.57 4.02
CA HIS A 5 11.77 13.09 3.98
C HIS A 5 10.34 12.56 4.09
N TYR A 6 9.51 13.19 4.94
CA TYR A 6 8.10 12.84 5.07
C TYR A 6 7.33 13.14 3.78
N LEU A 7 7.63 14.26 3.12
CA LEU A 7 7.08 14.62 1.83
C LEU A 7 7.45 13.60 0.74
N GLN A 8 8.73 13.21 0.64
CA GLN A 8 9.17 12.21 -0.34
C GLN A 8 8.51 10.85 -0.11
N TYR A 9 8.39 10.43 1.15
CA TYR A 9 7.71 9.19 1.52
C TYR A 9 6.21 9.25 1.19
N ALA A 10 5.52 10.31 1.59
CA ALA A 10 4.09 10.49 1.32
C ALA A 10 3.80 10.52 -0.19
N LEU A 11 4.65 11.20 -0.96
CA LEU A 11 4.51 11.28 -2.41
C LEU A 11 4.77 9.92 -3.08
N ALA A 12 5.78 9.18 -2.64
CA ALA A 12 6.03 7.82 -3.11
C ALA A 12 4.86 6.87 -2.80
N MET A 13 4.30 6.96 -1.59
CA MET A 13 3.13 6.18 -1.20
C MET A 13 1.87 6.57 -1.99
N ALA A 14 1.62 7.86 -2.21
CA ALA A 14 0.49 8.33 -3.00
C ALA A 14 0.56 7.83 -4.46
N LEU A 15 1.73 7.92 -5.09
CA LEU A 15 1.95 7.39 -6.43
C LEU A 15 1.76 5.87 -6.49
N ALA A 16 2.32 5.14 -5.52
CA ALA A 16 2.14 3.69 -5.43
C ALA A 16 0.67 3.30 -5.21
N TYR A 17 -0.05 4.06 -4.39
CA TYR A 17 -1.47 3.82 -4.11
C TYR A 17 -2.32 4.02 -5.36
N GLY A 18 -2.13 5.15 -6.05
CA GLY A 18 -2.79 5.42 -7.32
C GLY A 18 -2.51 4.31 -8.35
N ALA A 19 -1.26 3.88 -8.49
CA ALA A 19 -0.90 2.81 -9.41
C ALA A 19 -1.57 1.47 -9.09
N VAL A 20 -1.73 1.12 -7.81
CA VAL A 20 -2.42 -0.11 -7.39
C VAL A 20 -3.92 -0.04 -7.65
N LEU A 21 -4.54 1.13 -7.47
CA LEU A 21 -5.97 1.31 -7.66
C LEU A 21 -6.41 1.36 -9.13
N LEU A 22 -5.49 1.58 -10.08
CA LEU A 22 -5.81 1.54 -11.51
C LEU A 22 -6.43 0.21 -11.94
N LEU A 23 -5.98 -0.91 -11.38
CA LEU A 23 -6.49 -2.23 -11.74
C LEU A 23 -7.93 -2.45 -11.22
N PRO A 24 -8.25 -2.25 -9.93
CA PRO A 24 -9.63 -2.26 -9.43
C PRO A 24 -10.54 -1.28 -10.17
N LEU A 25 -10.06 -0.07 -10.46
CA LEU A 25 -10.84 0.94 -11.19
C LEU A 25 -11.23 0.45 -12.59
N PHE A 26 -10.30 -0.20 -13.30
CA PHE A 26 -10.58 -0.79 -14.61
C PHE A 26 -11.59 -1.94 -14.52
N VAL A 27 -11.50 -2.77 -13.47
CA VAL A 27 -12.48 -3.84 -13.21
C VAL A 27 -13.85 -3.26 -12.92
N ASP A 28 -13.94 -2.23 -12.08
CA ASP A 28 -15.20 -1.57 -11.75
C ASP A 28 -15.85 -0.95 -12.98
N TYR A 29 -15.06 -0.31 -13.84
CA TYR A 29 -15.56 0.23 -15.11
C TYR A 29 -16.05 -0.87 -16.07
N ALA A 30 -15.39 -2.04 -16.09
CA ALA A 30 -15.74 -3.13 -17.02
C ALA A 30 -16.91 -4.00 -16.54
N PHE A 31 -17.09 -4.15 -15.23
CA PHE A 31 -18.02 -5.11 -14.63
C PHE A 31 -19.08 -4.49 -13.72
N ASP A 32 -19.13 -3.16 -13.58
CA ASP A 32 -20.05 -2.42 -12.71
C ASP A 32 -20.00 -2.90 -11.25
N THR A 33 -18.77 -2.95 -10.73
CA THR A 33 -18.46 -3.42 -9.37
C THR A 33 -17.94 -2.28 -8.48
N ASN A 34 -17.77 -2.56 -7.18
CA ASN A 34 -17.18 -1.64 -6.18
C ASN A 34 -15.83 -2.15 -5.64
N THR A 35 -15.06 -2.80 -6.49
CA THR A 35 -13.77 -3.44 -6.18
C THR A 35 -12.73 -2.43 -5.74
N GLU A 36 -12.72 -1.22 -6.28
CA GLU A 36 -11.85 -0.12 -5.88
C GLU A 36 -12.05 0.21 -4.40
N VAL A 37 -13.30 0.44 -4.00
CA VAL A 37 -13.64 0.77 -2.60
C VAL A 37 -13.23 -0.36 -1.67
N MET A 38 -13.53 -1.61 -2.03
CA MET A 38 -13.09 -2.77 -1.25
C MET A 38 -11.57 -2.86 -1.14
N THR A 39 -10.84 -2.58 -2.23
CA THR A 39 -9.38 -2.59 -2.26
C THR A 39 -8.80 -1.51 -1.37
N VAL A 40 -9.37 -0.30 -1.39
CA VAL A 40 -8.98 0.82 -0.51
C VAL A 40 -9.13 0.42 0.95
N VAL A 41 -10.30 -0.08 1.34
CA VAL A 41 -10.57 -0.51 2.73
C VAL A 41 -9.61 -1.62 3.13
N TRP A 42 -9.41 -2.61 2.26
CA TRP A 42 -8.55 -3.76 2.54
C TRP A 42 -7.08 -3.36 2.72
N LEU A 43 -6.55 -2.50 1.85
CA LEU A 43 -5.18 -1.99 1.96
C LEU A 43 -4.97 -1.21 3.26
N ASN A 44 -5.93 -0.37 3.67
CA ASN A 44 -5.83 0.38 4.92
C ASN A 44 -5.85 -0.55 6.14
N ILE A 45 -6.72 -1.56 6.15
CA ILE A 45 -6.73 -2.60 7.18
C ILE A 45 -5.37 -3.32 7.21
N GLY A 46 -4.86 -3.74 6.05
CA GLY A 46 -3.58 -4.44 5.95
C GLY A 46 -2.40 -3.62 6.46
N LEU A 47 -2.32 -2.33 6.10
CA LEU A 47 -1.32 -1.40 6.64
C LEU A 47 -1.43 -1.28 8.16
N GLY A 48 -2.64 -1.13 8.69
CA GLY A 48 -2.89 -1.08 10.14
C GLY A 48 -2.45 -2.36 10.85
N VAL A 49 -2.82 -3.53 10.31
CA VAL A 49 -2.42 -4.83 10.85
C VAL A 49 -0.91 -5.00 10.83
N MET A 50 -0.25 -4.62 9.73
CA MET A 50 1.21 -4.68 9.62
C MET A 50 1.91 -3.82 10.69
N GLN A 51 1.36 -2.64 11.01
CA GLN A 51 1.86 -1.79 12.10
C GLN A 51 1.63 -2.43 13.47
N VAL A 52 0.41 -2.88 13.76
CA VAL A 52 0.03 -3.47 15.07
C VAL A 52 0.80 -4.77 15.34
N LYS A 53 0.88 -5.66 14.35
CA LYS A 53 1.55 -6.97 14.47
C LYS A 53 3.05 -6.92 14.20
N ARG A 54 3.59 -5.72 13.91
CA ARG A 54 5.01 -5.50 13.59
C ARG A 54 5.54 -6.51 12.58
N ILE A 55 4.83 -6.63 11.47
CA ILE A 55 5.24 -7.49 10.35
C ILE A 55 6.51 -6.84 9.74
N PRO A 56 7.61 -7.57 9.53
CA PRO A 56 8.82 -7.01 8.96
C PRO A 56 8.62 -6.87 7.45
N PHE A 57 8.17 -5.69 7.03
CA PHE A 57 7.96 -5.36 5.63
C PHE A 57 9.02 -4.38 5.12
N PRO A 58 9.37 -4.44 3.82
CA PRO A 58 10.31 -3.50 3.23
C PRO A 58 9.70 -2.10 3.21
N THR A 59 10.32 -1.15 3.91
CA THR A 59 9.91 0.26 3.86
C THR A 59 10.55 0.99 2.67
N PRO A 60 9.85 1.94 2.03
CA PRO A 60 10.43 2.83 1.04
C PRO A 60 11.68 3.52 1.55
N ASP A 61 12.65 3.70 0.67
CA ASP A 61 13.82 4.53 0.94
C ASP A 61 13.36 5.96 1.32
N ARG A 62 13.89 6.48 2.42
CA ARG A 62 13.52 7.80 2.96
C ARG A 62 14.29 8.94 2.28
N HIS A 63 15.36 8.64 1.55
CA HIS A 63 16.25 9.64 0.96
C HIS A 63 15.87 10.04 -0.47
N ARG A 64 14.94 9.32 -1.09
CA ARG A 64 14.45 9.57 -2.46
C ARG A 64 12.98 9.18 -2.59
N ILE A 65 12.33 9.64 -3.64
CA ILE A 65 10.97 9.19 -3.99
C ILE A 65 11.07 7.75 -4.48
N ASP A 66 10.78 6.79 -3.60
CA ASP A 66 10.86 5.36 -3.87
C ASP A 66 9.47 4.73 -4.07
N VAL A 67 8.90 4.95 -5.26
CA VAL A 67 7.59 4.38 -5.64
C VAL A 67 7.62 2.86 -5.60
N ARG A 68 8.75 2.23 -5.97
CA ARG A 68 8.91 0.77 -5.93
C ARG A 68 8.85 0.24 -4.50
N GLY A 69 9.46 0.95 -3.55
CA GLY A 69 9.31 0.68 -2.13
C GLY A 69 7.86 0.80 -1.67
N GLY A 70 7.15 1.85 -2.11
CA GLY A 70 5.72 2.03 -1.81
C GLY A 70 4.87 0.87 -2.33
N LEU A 71 5.08 0.45 -3.57
CA LEU A 71 4.40 -0.71 -4.17
C LEU A 71 4.66 -1.99 -3.39
N LYS A 72 5.88 -2.22 -2.90
CA LYS A 72 6.18 -3.39 -2.06
C LYS A 72 5.40 -3.32 -0.73
N VAL A 73 5.32 -2.17 -0.09
CA VAL A 73 4.51 -2.02 1.14
C VAL A 73 3.05 -2.34 0.87
N LEU A 74 2.49 -1.79 -0.21
CA LEU A 74 1.09 -2.05 -0.58
C LEU A 74 0.85 -3.51 -0.96
N TRP A 75 1.81 -4.16 -1.61
CA TRP A 75 1.74 -5.60 -1.86
C TRP A 75 1.65 -6.40 -0.56
N TRP A 76 2.50 -6.07 0.42
CA TRP A 76 2.44 -6.69 1.73
C TRP A 76 1.11 -6.39 2.44
N ALA A 77 0.60 -5.18 2.30
CA ALA A 77 -0.69 -4.77 2.83
C ALA A 77 -1.88 -5.41 2.12
N LEU A 78 -1.73 -5.86 0.87
CA LEU A 78 -2.77 -6.60 0.16
C LEU A 78 -2.83 -8.05 0.67
N PHE A 79 -1.66 -8.67 0.89
CA PHE A 79 -1.53 -10.07 1.30
C PHE A 79 -1.26 -10.26 2.81
N TRP A 80 -1.61 -9.28 3.63
CA TRP A 80 -1.40 -9.28 5.07
C TRP A 80 -1.87 -10.56 5.80
N PRO A 81 -3.01 -11.21 5.46
CA PRO A 81 -3.46 -12.40 6.19
C PRO A 81 -2.50 -13.58 6.01
N SER A 82 -1.86 -13.70 4.85
CA SER A 82 -0.90 -14.75 4.54
C SER A 82 0.36 -14.65 5.41
N TYR A 83 0.74 -13.44 5.81
CA TYR A 83 1.90 -13.21 6.68
C TYR A 83 1.59 -13.44 8.16
N LEU A 84 0.31 -13.42 8.56
CA LEU A 84 -0.10 -13.78 9.92
C LEU A 84 -0.08 -15.28 10.17
N ARG A 85 -0.36 -16.12 9.16
CA ARG A 85 -0.34 -17.58 9.31
C ARG A 85 1.07 -18.19 9.41
N ARG A 86 2.11 -17.42 9.09
CA ARG A 86 3.51 -17.88 9.06
C ARG A 86 4.31 -17.45 10.31
N ARG A 87 3.66 -16.89 11.33
CA ARG A 87 4.23 -16.59 12.65
C ARG A 87 3.46 -17.36 13.72
#